data_AF-A0A950H7M3-F1
#
_entry.id   AF-A0A950H7M3-F1
#
_cell.length_a   1.000
_cell.length_b   1.000
_cell.length_c   1.000
_cell.angle_alpha   90.00
_cell.angle_beta   90.00
_cell.angle_gamma   90.00
#
_symmetry.space_group_name_H-M   'P 1'
#
loop_
_entity.id
_entity.type
_entity.pdbx_description
1 polymer ?
#
loop_
_entity_poly.entity_id
_entity_poly.type
_entity_poly.pdbx_seq_one_letter_code
_entity_poly.pdbx_strand_id
1 'polypeptide(L)'
;MSVTSLAPPDRPLAGRLAVALTFAAVATSFVFSSMALAALGVPYDAPGGNLLQKVHPATYVSLAALVAAFAARRDSLSAIADLPRRSPGAAVFVVNWVLIVVYAQAFQHIPAAPLIDSFSSALAVLVLYEDLAERERARLRVLLHAIMLANACLGLAEFAGHFRLTPFVAGGRLIVEDYRSTALLGHPLLNAGSTSIYALMLFFGADRALKSPLRVALLLVQLAALVAFGGRTALVLTLVTLALGSLRPIADVLG
;
A
#
# COMPACT_ATOMS: atom_id res chain seq x y z
N MET A 1 -0.79 19.98 -37.83
CA MET A 1 -0.54 19.91 -36.37
C MET A 1 -1.71 20.58 -35.66
N SER A 2 -2.76 19.82 -35.37
CA SER A 2 -3.90 20.26 -34.56
C SER A 2 -3.92 19.39 -33.31
N VAL A 3 -3.60 19.97 -32.17
CA VAL A 3 -3.75 19.34 -30.86
C VAL A 3 -5.24 19.31 -30.56
N THR A 4 -5.90 18.24 -31.00
CA THR A 4 -7.25 17.92 -30.54
C THR A 4 -7.12 17.51 -29.08
N SER A 5 -7.55 18.39 -28.18
CA SER A 5 -7.82 18.06 -26.79
C SER A 5 -8.88 16.97 -26.77
N LEU A 6 -8.44 15.71 -26.72
CA LEU A 6 -9.31 14.56 -26.49
C LEU A 6 -9.70 14.60 -25.02
N ALA A 7 -10.83 15.24 -24.73
CA ALA A 7 -11.58 14.94 -23.51
C ALA A 7 -11.69 13.42 -23.41
N PRO A 8 -11.36 12.79 -22.26
CA PRO A 8 -11.46 11.35 -22.14
C PRO A 8 -12.91 10.95 -22.45
N PRO A 9 -13.14 9.87 -23.21
CA PRO A 9 -14.50 9.42 -23.52
C PRO A 9 -15.29 9.28 -22.22
N ASP A 10 -16.52 9.80 -22.21
CA ASP A 10 -17.39 9.75 -21.04
C ASP A 10 -17.53 8.29 -20.58
N ARG A 11 -16.88 7.97 -19.46
CA ARG A 11 -16.98 6.63 -18.89
C ARG A 11 -18.40 6.42 -18.39
N PRO A 12 -18.95 5.20 -18.56
CA PRO A 12 -20.21 4.85 -17.92
C PRO A 12 -20.12 5.10 -16.42
N LEU A 13 -21.27 5.37 -15.77
CA LEU A 13 -21.32 5.66 -14.32
C LEU A 13 -20.56 4.61 -13.49
N ALA A 14 -20.71 3.34 -13.84
CA ALA A 14 -19.98 2.23 -13.22
C ALA A 14 -18.45 2.37 -13.35
N GLY A 15 -17.94 2.85 -14.49
CA GLY A 15 -16.52 3.10 -14.69
C GLY A 15 -15.99 4.28 -13.89
N ARG A 16 -16.78 5.35 -13.72
CA ARG A 16 -16.43 6.46 -12.82
C ARG A 16 -16.42 6.03 -11.36
N LEU A 17 -17.42 5.22 -10.97
CA LEU A 17 -17.51 4.64 -9.63
C LEU A 17 -16.31 3.74 -9.34
N ALA A 18 -15.91 2.88 -10.26
CA ALA A 18 -14.75 2.00 -10.11
C ALA A 18 -13.47 2.78 -9.81
N VAL A 19 -13.23 3.89 -10.51
CA VAL A 19 -12.08 4.78 -10.23
C VAL A 19 -12.18 5.38 -8.83
N ALA A 20 -13.32 5.96 -8.49
CA ALA A 20 -13.51 6.59 -7.17
C ALA A 20 -13.29 5.58 -6.04
N LEU A 21 -13.85 4.37 -6.18
CA LEU A 21 -13.66 3.29 -5.23
C LEU A 21 -12.22 2.78 -5.20
N THR A 22 -11.49 2.77 -6.31
CA THR A 22 -10.06 2.43 -6.33
C THR A 22 -9.25 3.41 -5.49
N PHE A 23 -9.50 4.72 -5.66
CA PHE A 23 -8.85 5.75 -4.84
C PHE A 23 -9.23 5.61 -3.36
N ALA A 24 -10.51 5.36 -3.07
CA ALA A 24 -10.98 5.15 -1.72
C ALA A 24 -10.36 3.89 -1.08
N ALA A 25 -10.22 2.80 -1.83
CA ALA A 25 -9.58 1.57 -1.36
C ALA A 25 -8.12 1.83 -0.96
N VAL A 26 -7.35 2.47 -1.84
CA VAL A 26 -5.95 2.83 -1.56
C VAL A 26 -5.85 3.77 -0.36
N ALA A 27 -6.67 4.83 -0.30
CA ALA A 27 -6.67 5.72 0.86
C ALA A 27 -7.01 4.95 2.15
N THR A 28 -8.01 4.06 2.09
CA THR A 28 -8.46 3.28 3.25
C THR A 28 -7.37 2.31 3.73
N SER A 29 -6.65 1.65 2.83
CA SER A 29 -5.55 0.74 3.16
C SER A 29 -4.42 1.40 3.96
N PHE A 30 -4.16 2.70 3.73
CA PHE A 30 -3.05 3.40 4.37
C PHE A 30 -3.49 4.29 5.56
N VAL A 31 -4.75 4.73 5.60
CA VAL A 31 -5.24 5.64 6.65
C VAL A 31 -5.87 4.88 7.82
N PHE A 32 -6.62 3.81 7.54
CA PHE A 32 -7.32 3.05 8.58
C PHE A 32 -6.53 1.79 8.94
N SER A 33 -5.48 1.93 9.73
CA SER A 33 -4.76 0.77 10.27
C SER A 33 -5.60 -0.06 11.23
N SER A 34 -5.14 -1.28 11.55
CA SER A 34 -5.77 -2.13 12.59
C SER A 34 -5.93 -1.41 13.94
N MET A 35 -5.00 -0.53 14.28
CA MET A 35 -5.03 0.27 15.51
C MET A 35 -6.01 1.44 15.43
N ALA A 36 -6.11 2.10 14.26
CA ALA A 36 -7.14 3.09 14.02
C ALA A 36 -8.55 2.46 14.12
N LEU A 37 -8.72 1.28 13.54
CA LEU A 37 -9.97 0.51 13.63
C LEU A 37 -10.29 0.12 15.08
N ALA A 38 -9.30 -0.34 15.84
CA ALA A 38 -9.47 -0.62 17.27
C ALA A 38 -9.87 0.64 18.07
N ALA A 39 -9.26 1.79 17.79
CA ALA A 39 -9.61 3.07 18.41
C ALA A 39 -11.03 3.53 18.06
N LEU A 40 -11.54 3.16 16.88
CA LEU A 40 -12.93 3.37 16.44
C LEU A 40 -13.90 2.31 16.96
N GLY A 41 -13.43 1.36 17.78
CA GLY A 41 -14.27 0.30 18.35
C GLY A 41 -14.54 -0.88 17.41
N VAL A 42 -13.82 -0.98 16.29
CA VAL A 42 -13.92 -2.12 15.37
C VAL A 42 -12.90 -3.20 15.78
N PRO A 43 -13.34 -4.40 16.23
CA PRO A 43 -12.45 -5.43 16.76
C PRO A 43 -11.78 -6.24 15.64
N TYR A 44 -11.09 -5.57 14.70
CA TYR A 44 -10.45 -6.18 13.54
C TYR A 44 -9.36 -7.18 13.96
N ASP A 45 -8.41 -6.74 14.80
CA ASP A 45 -7.27 -7.55 15.24
C ASP A 45 -7.48 -8.26 16.61
N ALA A 46 -8.69 -8.17 17.16
CA ALA A 46 -9.01 -8.83 18.44
C ALA A 46 -9.16 -10.36 18.29
N PRO A 47 -9.00 -11.17 19.33
CA PRO A 47 -9.44 -12.57 19.30
C PRO A 47 -10.97 -12.68 19.22
N GLY A 48 -11.49 -13.60 18.39
CA GLY A 48 -12.93 -13.81 18.23
C GLY A 48 -13.69 -12.65 17.59
N GLY A 49 -15.03 -12.70 17.58
CA GLY A 49 -15.89 -11.68 16.98
C GLY A 49 -16.49 -12.08 15.62
N ASN A 50 -17.25 -11.17 15.02
CA ASN A 50 -17.90 -11.41 13.73
C ASN A 50 -16.88 -11.46 12.58
N LEU A 51 -16.98 -12.46 11.70
CA LEU A 51 -16.14 -12.59 10.50
C LEU A 51 -16.15 -11.33 9.63
N LEU A 52 -17.27 -10.59 9.55
CA LEU A 52 -17.33 -9.36 8.77
C LEU A 52 -16.45 -8.23 9.36
N GLN A 53 -16.25 -8.23 10.68
CA GLN A 53 -15.38 -7.27 11.35
C GLN A 53 -13.90 -7.66 11.24
N LYS A 54 -13.60 -8.90 10.78
CA LYS A 54 -12.25 -9.44 10.56
C LYS A 54 -11.69 -9.20 9.17
N VAL A 55 -12.49 -8.62 8.29
CA VAL A 55 -12.06 -8.23 6.96
C VAL A 55 -11.81 -6.73 6.98
N HIS A 56 -10.66 -6.32 6.44
CA HIS A 56 -10.27 -4.93 6.44
C HIS A 56 -11.26 -4.11 5.58
N PRO A 57 -11.66 -2.89 6.01
CA PRO A 57 -12.57 -2.04 5.21
C PRO A 57 -12.07 -1.82 3.77
N ALA A 58 -10.75 -1.68 3.58
CA ALA A 58 -10.17 -1.53 2.27
C ALA A 58 -10.45 -2.71 1.33
N THR A 59 -10.54 -3.94 1.85
CA THR A 59 -10.86 -5.15 1.08
C THR A 59 -12.27 -5.08 0.52
N TYR A 60 -13.24 -4.64 1.32
CA TYR A 60 -14.60 -4.42 0.84
C TYR A 60 -14.65 -3.36 -0.26
N VAL A 61 -13.95 -2.25 -0.06
CA VAL A 61 -13.93 -1.14 -1.03
C VAL A 61 -13.21 -1.55 -2.33
N SER A 62 -12.13 -2.31 -2.26
CA SER A 62 -11.40 -2.80 -3.44
C SER A 62 -12.19 -3.84 -4.23
N LEU A 63 -12.91 -4.73 -3.54
CA LEU A 63 -13.79 -5.71 -4.20
C LEU A 63 -14.99 -5.01 -4.85
N ALA A 64 -15.58 -4.01 -4.19
CA ALA A 64 -16.63 -3.20 -4.79
C ALA A 64 -16.12 -2.43 -6.03
N ALA A 65 -14.89 -1.92 -5.99
CA ALA A 65 -14.25 -1.28 -7.13
C ALA A 65 -14.07 -2.25 -8.32
N LEU A 66 -13.64 -3.49 -8.06
CA LEU A 66 -13.56 -4.55 -9.08
C LEU A 66 -14.93 -4.86 -9.69
N VAL A 67 -15.95 -5.05 -8.86
CA VAL A 67 -17.32 -5.32 -9.33
C VAL A 67 -17.81 -4.17 -10.23
N ALA A 68 -17.61 -2.92 -9.81
CA ALA A 68 -17.96 -1.75 -10.62
C ALA A 68 -17.16 -1.69 -11.94
N ALA A 69 -15.88 -2.06 -11.91
CA ALA A 69 -15.01 -2.09 -13.09
C ALA A 69 -15.46 -3.14 -14.11
N PHE A 70 -15.82 -4.35 -13.66
CA PHE A 70 -16.34 -5.39 -14.53
C PHE A 70 -17.76 -5.09 -15.03
N ALA A 71 -18.64 -4.57 -14.17
CA ALA A 71 -19.99 -4.15 -14.57
C ALA A 71 -19.99 -3.05 -15.66
N ALA A 72 -18.91 -2.27 -15.75
CA ALA A 72 -18.73 -1.30 -16.83
C ALA A 72 -18.33 -1.92 -18.18
N ARG A 73 -17.96 -3.21 -18.22
CA ARG A 73 -17.54 -3.94 -19.42
C ARG A 73 -18.72 -4.71 -20.02
N ARG A 74 -18.81 -4.70 -21.35
CA ARG A 74 -19.83 -5.47 -22.09
C ARG A 74 -19.62 -6.98 -22.01
N ASP A 75 -18.37 -7.42 -21.93
CA ASP A 75 -18.02 -8.84 -21.78
C ASP A 75 -17.01 -8.98 -20.62
N SER A 76 -17.54 -9.33 -19.45
CA SER A 76 -16.74 -9.44 -18.22
C SER A 76 -15.99 -10.76 -18.13
N LEU A 77 -16.50 -11.84 -18.73
CA LEU A 77 -15.92 -13.17 -18.58
C LEU A 77 -14.66 -13.32 -19.43
N SER A 78 -14.68 -12.86 -20.68
CA SER A 78 -13.46 -12.82 -21.50
C SER A 78 -12.39 -11.91 -20.87
N ALA A 79 -12.81 -10.77 -20.34
CA ALA A 79 -11.94 -9.85 -19.61
C ALA A 79 -11.21 -10.49 -18.42
N ILE A 80 -11.87 -11.39 -17.68
CA ILE A 80 -11.24 -12.13 -16.58
C ILE A 80 -10.32 -13.23 -17.13
N ALA A 81 -10.76 -13.96 -18.16
CA ALA A 81 -9.97 -15.03 -18.77
C ALA A 81 -8.66 -14.52 -19.39
N ASP A 82 -8.66 -13.30 -19.92
CA ASP A 82 -7.48 -12.66 -20.51
C ASP A 82 -6.55 -12.00 -19.47
N LEU A 83 -6.96 -11.91 -18.20
CA LEU A 83 -6.20 -11.23 -17.16
C LEU A 83 -4.78 -11.78 -16.97
N PRO A 84 -4.52 -13.11 -16.97
CA PRO A 84 -3.17 -13.64 -16.85
C PRO A 84 -2.26 -13.27 -18.02
N ARG A 85 -2.82 -13.05 -19.21
CA ARG A 85 -2.07 -12.62 -20.40
C ARG A 85 -1.77 -11.12 -20.37
N ARG A 86 -2.72 -10.33 -19.87
CA ARG A 86 -2.57 -8.86 -19.73
C ARG A 86 -1.65 -8.48 -18.58
N SER A 87 -1.71 -9.23 -17.48
CA SER A 87 -0.95 -9.01 -16.25
C SER A 87 -0.27 -10.30 -15.79
N PRO A 88 0.86 -10.67 -16.40
CA PRO A 88 1.61 -11.85 -15.94
C PRO A 88 2.08 -11.70 -14.49
N GLY A 89 2.32 -10.46 -14.05
CA GLY A 89 2.65 -10.15 -12.64
C GLY A 89 1.51 -10.50 -11.69
N ALA A 90 0.25 -10.16 -12.02
CA ALA A 90 -0.90 -10.56 -11.21
C ALA A 90 -1.09 -12.08 -11.19
N ALA A 91 -0.84 -12.77 -12.30
CA ALA A 91 -0.90 -14.23 -12.34
C ALA A 91 0.15 -14.88 -11.41
N VAL A 92 1.40 -14.42 -11.47
CA VAL A 92 2.47 -14.89 -10.57
C VAL A 92 2.13 -14.58 -9.12
N PHE A 93 1.58 -13.40 -8.83
CA PHE A 93 1.12 -13.02 -7.50
C PHE A 93 0.04 -13.98 -6.98
N VAL A 94 -0.96 -14.33 -7.80
CA VAL A 94 -2.02 -15.29 -7.44
C VAL A 94 -1.43 -16.66 -7.14
N VAL A 95 -0.52 -17.16 -8.00
CA VAL A 95 0.14 -18.45 -7.76
C VAL A 95 0.90 -18.43 -6.44
N ASN A 96 1.70 -17.39 -6.18
CA ASN A 96 2.45 -17.25 -4.93
C ASN A 96 1.52 -17.14 -3.72
N TRP A 97 0.42 -16.40 -3.84
CA TRP A 97 -0.58 -16.28 -2.78
C TRP A 97 -1.23 -17.63 -2.46
N VAL A 98 -1.63 -18.40 -3.48
CA VAL A 98 -2.17 -19.76 -3.29
C VAL A 98 -1.15 -20.66 -2.59
N LEU A 99 0.11 -20.63 -3.03
CA LEU A 99 1.18 -21.42 -2.41
C LEU A 99 1.38 -21.04 -0.93
N ILE A 100 1.37 -19.74 -0.61
CA ILE A 100 1.50 -19.26 0.78
C ILE A 100 0.30 -19.71 1.63
N VAL A 101 -0.93 -19.64 1.11
CA VAL A 101 -2.12 -20.10 1.84
C VAL A 101 -2.07 -21.61 2.07
N VAL A 102 -1.72 -22.40 1.05
CA VAL A 102 -1.54 -23.85 1.17
C VAL A 102 -0.44 -24.15 2.19
N TYR A 103 0.69 -23.45 2.13
CA TYR A 103 1.79 -23.64 3.08
C TYR A 103 1.36 -23.34 4.53
N ALA A 104 0.69 -22.20 4.73
CA ALA A 104 0.21 -21.74 6.02
C ALA A 104 -0.78 -22.72 6.65
N GLN A 105 -1.69 -23.31 5.86
CA GLN A 105 -2.70 -24.25 6.34
C GLN A 105 -2.15 -25.67 6.53
N ALA A 106 -1.41 -26.19 5.54
CA ALA A 106 -0.97 -27.57 5.50
C ALA A 106 0.24 -27.86 6.40
N PHE A 107 1.13 -26.88 6.60
CA PHE A 107 2.38 -27.08 7.34
C PHE A 107 2.50 -26.26 8.62
N GLN A 108 1.96 -25.03 8.63
CA GLN A 108 2.08 -24.14 9.79
C GLN A 108 0.84 -24.15 10.70
N HIS A 109 -0.30 -24.65 10.20
CA HIS A 109 -1.58 -24.65 10.90
C HIS A 109 -2.01 -23.28 11.46
N ILE A 110 -1.60 -22.19 10.79
CA ILE A 110 -1.96 -20.82 11.16
C ILE A 110 -3.17 -20.33 10.35
N PRO A 111 -4.03 -19.46 10.89
CA PRO A 111 -5.23 -18.99 10.19
C PRO A 111 -4.93 -18.36 8.82
N ALA A 112 -5.66 -18.78 7.77
CA ALA A 112 -5.52 -18.22 6.43
C ALA A 112 -6.24 -16.88 6.23
N ALA A 113 -7.20 -16.54 7.10
CA ALA A 113 -8.04 -15.36 6.92
C ALA A 113 -7.26 -14.04 6.76
N PRO A 114 -6.22 -13.73 7.56
CA PRO A 114 -5.43 -12.50 7.38
C PRO A 114 -4.67 -12.45 6.04
N LEU A 115 -4.22 -13.62 5.56
CA LEU A 115 -3.55 -13.75 4.26
C LEU A 115 -4.55 -13.51 3.13
N ILE A 116 -5.76 -14.08 3.26
CA ILE A 116 -6.81 -13.90 2.26
C ILE A 116 -7.26 -12.44 2.20
N ASP A 117 -7.53 -11.83 3.35
CA ASP A 117 -7.93 -10.42 3.47
C ASP A 117 -6.89 -9.50 2.81
N SER A 118 -5.64 -9.57 3.27
CA SER A 118 -4.57 -8.66 2.80
C SER A 118 -4.26 -8.81 1.31
N PHE A 119 -4.10 -10.06 0.83
CA PHE A 119 -3.70 -10.30 -0.54
C PHE A 119 -4.85 -10.14 -1.54
N SER A 120 -6.11 -10.35 -1.14
CA SER A 120 -7.25 -10.05 -2.00
C SER A 120 -7.37 -8.56 -2.32
N SER A 121 -7.18 -7.68 -1.32
CA SER A 121 -7.14 -6.22 -1.53
C SER A 121 -5.97 -5.83 -2.44
N ALA A 122 -4.79 -6.41 -2.24
CA ALA A 122 -3.61 -6.11 -3.06
C ALA A 122 -3.82 -6.52 -4.53
N LEU A 123 -4.35 -7.72 -4.77
CA LEU A 123 -4.66 -8.20 -6.12
C LEU A 123 -5.71 -7.32 -6.78
N ALA A 124 -6.77 -6.95 -6.05
CA ALA A 124 -7.82 -6.09 -6.57
C ALA A 124 -7.28 -4.74 -7.04
N VAL A 125 -6.48 -4.08 -6.20
CA VAL A 125 -5.86 -2.79 -6.54
C VAL A 125 -4.88 -2.94 -7.71
N LEU A 126 -4.12 -4.04 -7.79
CA LEU A 126 -3.21 -4.29 -8.91
C LEU A 126 -3.96 -4.35 -10.25
N VAL A 127 -5.04 -5.13 -10.31
CA VAL A 127 -5.88 -5.26 -11.51
C VAL A 127 -6.53 -3.92 -11.87
N LEU A 128 -7.08 -3.22 -10.87
CA LEU A 128 -7.72 -1.91 -11.07
C LEU A 128 -6.72 -0.87 -11.56
N TYR A 129 -5.49 -0.86 -11.03
CA TYR A 129 -4.44 0.06 -11.44
C TYR A 129 -4.09 -0.06 -12.92
N GLU A 130 -4.08 -1.29 -13.45
CA GLU A 130 -3.83 -1.52 -14.88
C GLU A 130 -4.92 -0.95 -15.79
N ASP A 131 -6.14 -0.82 -15.30
CA ASP A 131 -7.25 -0.25 -16.07
C ASP A 131 -7.39 1.27 -15.91
N LEU A 132 -6.67 1.89 -14.96
CA LEU A 132 -6.65 3.35 -14.79
C LEU A 132 -5.98 4.03 -15.99
N ALA A 133 -6.54 5.17 -16.41
CA ALA A 133 -5.90 6.04 -17.41
C ALA A 133 -4.65 6.70 -16.82
N GLU A 134 -3.72 7.15 -17.66
CA GLU A 134 -2.46 7.73 -17.19
C GLU A 134 -2.67 8.94 -16.26
N ARG A 135 -3.70 9.76 -16.51
CA ARG A 135 -4.05 10.89 -15.63
C ARG A 135 -4.49 10.42 -14.24
N GLU A 136 -5.15 9.29 -14.14
CA GLU A 136 -5.62 8.70 -12.88
C GLU A 136 -4.49 8.02 -12.14
N ARG A 137 -3.63 7.28 -12.86
CA ARG A 137 -2.39 6.74 -12.30
C ARG A 137 -1.51 7.85 -11.73
N ALA A 138 -1.36 8.97 -12.45
CA ALA A 138 -0.62 10.14 -11.96
C ALA A 138 -1.23 10.73 -10.68
N ARG A 139 -2.56 10.87 -10.61
CA ARG A 139 -3.24 11.33 -9.39
C ARG A 139 -3.08 10.35 -8.23
N LEU A 140 -3.13 9.05 -8.50
CA LEU A 140 -2.94 8.02 -7.48
C LEU A 140 -1.49 8.01 -6.96
N ARG A 141 -0.49 8.23 -7.83
CA ARG A 141 0.91 8.44 -7.42
C ARG A 141 1.04 9.63 -6.48
N VAL A 142 0.45 10.77 -6.82
CA VAL A 142 0.44 11.96 -5.96
C VAL A 142 -0.24 11.69 -4.62
N LEU A 143 -1.37 10.97 -4.62
CA LEU A 143 -2.04 10.56 -3.38
C LEU A 143 -1.12 9.71 -2.50
N LEU A 144 -0.45 8.71 -3.05
CA LEU A 144 0.49 7.87 -2.31
C LEU A 144 1.67 8.69 -1.75
N HIS A 145 2.25 9.59 -2.54
CA HIS A 145 3.29 10.50 -2.07
C HIS A 145 2.81 11.36 -0.89
N ALA A 146 1.59 11.90 -0.98
CA ALA A 146 1.00 12.73 0.08
C ALA A 146 0.74 11.91 1.35
N ILE A 147 0.18 10.70 1.23
CA ILE A 147 -0.06 9.80 2.36
C ILE A 147 1.25 9.41 3.04
N MET A 148 2.27 9.00 2.26
CA MET A 148 3.56 8.59 2.83
C MET A 148 4.29 9.76 3.49
N LEU A 149 4.18 10.97 2.93
CA LEU A 149 4.71 12.18 3.58
C LEU A 149 3.97 12.49 4.88
N ALA A 150 2.63 12.49 4.86
CA ALA A 150 1.82 12.74 6.04
C ALA A 150 2.11 11.72 7.15
N ASN A 151 2.22 10.44 6.80
CA ASN A 151 2.58 9.37 7.74
C ASN A 151 3.96 9.59 8.37
N ALA A 152 4.97 9.96 7.56
CA ALA A 152 6.32 10.23 8.05
C ALA A 152 6.36 11.46 8.98
N CYS A 153 5.71 12.56 8.60
CA CYS A 153 5.60 13.76 9.43
C CYS A 153 4.88 13.47 10.75
N LEU A 154 3.77 12.72 10.71
CA LEU A 154 3.05 12.31 11.90
C LEU A 154 3.92 11.41 12.80
N GLY A 155 4.64 10.45 12.21
CA GLY A 155 5.54 9.59 12.97
C GLY A 155 6.63 10.37 13.69
N LEU A 156 7.22 11.38 13.04
CA LEU A 156 8.19 12.28 13.66
C LEU A 156 7.56 13.14 14.76
N ALA A 157 6.34 13.64 14.55
CA ALA A 157 5.61 14.44 15.53
C ALA A 157 5.24 13.62 16.78
N GLU A 158 4.75 12.40 16.61
CA GLU A 158 4.46 11.44 17.69
C GLU A 158 5.72 11.16 18.53
N PHE A 159 6.85 10.94 17.86
CA PHE A 159 8.13 10.65 18.52
C PHE A 159 8.64 11.85 19.33
N ALA A 160 8.60 13.06 18.76
CA ALA A 160 9.06 14.27 19.42
C ALA A 160 8.12 14.74 20.54
N GLY A 161 6.81 14.56 20.37
CA GLY A 161 5.79 14.99 21.31
C GLY A 161 5.38 13.95 22.36
N HIS A 162 5.96 12.74 22.32
CA HIS A 162 5.63 11.62 23.21
C HIS A 162 4.12 11.30 23.26
N PHE A 163 3.43 11.40 22.13
CA PHE A 163 2.02 11.06 21.98
C PHE A 163 1.81 10.04 20.87
N ARG A 164 0.61 9.45 20.81
CA ARG A 164 0.21 8.51 19.75
C ARG A 164 -1.15 8.93 19.20
N LEU A 165 -1.30 9.03 17.89
CA LEU A 165 -2.59 9.24 17.25
C LEU A 165 -3.51 8.04 17.51
N THR A 166 -2.97 6.83 17.35
CA THR A 166 -3.68 5.58 17.61
C THR A 166 -2.96 4.82 18.72
N PRO A 167 -3.66 4.38 19.79
CA PRO A 167 -3.05 3.56 20.83
C PRO A 167 -2.43 2.30 20.24
N PHE A 168 -1.24 1.93 20.72
CA PHE A 168 -0.58 0.72 20.23
C PHE A 168 -1.28 -0.51 20.79
N VAL A 169 -2.08 -1.17 19.96
CA VAL A 169 -2.78 -2.41 20.29
C VAL A 169 -2.27 -3.52 19.38
N ALA A 170 -1.89 -4.65 19.96
CA ALA A 170 -1.55 -5.87 19.22
C ALA A 170 -2.24 -7.07 19.88
N GLY A 171 -2.97 -7.87 19.08
CA GLY A 171 -3.69 -9.04 19.59
C GLY A 171 -4.71 -8.68 20.69
N GLY A 172 -5.31 -7.50 20.60
CA GLY A 172 -6.28 -6.98 21.58
C GLY A 172 -5.69 -6.48 22.91
N ARG A 173 -4.36 -6.39 23.06
CA ARG A 173 -3.70 -5.86 24.26
C ARG A 173 -3.05 -4.51 23.98
N LEU A 174 -3.23 -3.56 24.89
CA LEU A 174 -2.57 -2.26 24.85
C LEU A 174 -1.10 -2.41 25.24
N ILE A 175 -0.20 -1.90 24.41
CA ILE A 175 1.25 -1.90 24.64
C ILE A 175 1.67 -0.46 24.95
N VAL A 176 2.01 -0.20 26.21
CA VAL A 176 2.33 1.15 26.72
C VAL A 176 3.84 1.42 26.76
N GLU A 177 4.65 0.37 26.90
CA GLU A 177 6.09 0.48 27.11
C GLU A 177 6.91 0.70 25.83
N ASP A 178 6.26 0.64 24.66
CA ASP A 178 6.91 0.93 23.40
C ASP A 178 6.99 2.45 23.19
N TYR A 179 8.12 2.96 22.69
CA TYR A 179 8.30 4.37 22.37
C TYR A 179 8.14 4.67 20.87
N ARG A 180 8.00 3.63 20.03
CA ARG A 180 7.95 3.76 18.58
C ARG A 180 6.61 4.32 18.11
N SER A 181 6.66 5.23 17.14
CA SER A 181 5.49 5.88 16.58
C SER A 181 4.58 4.91 15.82
N THR A 182 3.28 5.13 15.92
CA THR A 182 2.22 4.37 15.24
C THR A 182 1.75 5.03 13.95
N ALA A 183 1.72 6.37 13.91
CA ALA A 183 1.27 7.17 12.77
C ALA A 183 -0.02 6.62 12.10
N LEU A 184 -0.15 6.76 10.78
CA LEU A 184 -1.34 6.32 10.03
C LEU A 184 -1.38 4.79 9.87
N LEU A 185 -0.22 4.16 9.59
CA LEU A 185 -0.15 2.72 9.32
C LEU A 185 -0.26 1.85 10.59
N GLY A 186 -0.37 2.48 11.77
CA GLY A 186 -0.61 1.82 13.05
C GLY A 186 0.61 1.08 13.57
N HIS A 187 0.95 -0.09 13.00
CA HIS A 187 2.00 -0.91 13.58
C HIS A 187 3.41 -0.37 13.27
N PRO A 188 4.31 -0.15 14.26
CA PRO A 188 5.64 0.40 14.01
C PRO A 188 6.47 -0.41 12.99
N LEU A 189 6.36 -1.74 13.02
CA LEU A 189 7.02 -2.60 12.05
C LEU A 189 6.49 -2.43 10.62
N LEU A 190 5.17 -2.26 10.45
CA LEU A 190 4.57 -1.99 9.15
C LEU A 190 4.98 -0.60 8.65
N ASN A 191 4.96 0.41 9.52
CA ASN A 191 5.48 1.73 9.21
C ASN A 191 6.93 1.69 8.71
N ALA A 192 7.82 1.00 9.44
CA ALA A 192 9.21 0.87 9.05
C ALA A 192 9.36 0.18 7.69
N GLY A 193 8.68 -0.95 7.47
CA GLY A 193 8.74 -1.68 6.20
C GLY A 193 8.23 -0.87 5.00
N SER A 194 7.03 -0.30 5.09
CA SER A 194 6.44 0.51 4.03
C SER A 194 7.24 1.78 3.74
N THR A 195 7.74 2.44 4.79
CA THR A 195 8.61 3.62 4.66
C THR A 195 9.93 3.28 3.97
N SER A 196 10.56 2.16 4.34
CA SER A 196 11.78 1.65 3.70
C SER A 196 11.58 1.36 2.21
N ILE A 197 10.53 0.63 1.86
CA ILE A 197 10.21 0.32 0.45
C ILE A 197 9.99 1.61 -0.35
N TYR A 198 9.23 2.55 0.21
CA TYR A 198 8.96 3.83 -0.44
C TYR A 198 10.23 4.70 -0.59
N ALA A 199 11.12 4.72 0.41
CA ALA A 199 12.42 5.39 0.31
C ALA A 199 13.29 4.79 -0.83
N LEU A 200 13.32 3.46 -0.96
CA LEU A 200 14.00 2.80 -2.07
C LEU A 200 13.38 3.14 -3.43
N MET A 201 12.05 3.19 -3.51
CA MET A 201 11.34 3.61 -4.73
C MET A 201 11.70 5.05 -5.14
N LEU A 202 11.80 5.96 -4.17
CA LEU A 202 12.25 7.33 -4.42
C LEU A 202 13.70 7.35 -4.93
N PHE A 203 14.60 6.60 -4.30
CA PHE A 203 16.02 6.56 -4.67
C PHE A 203 16.24 6.01 -6.08
N PHE A 204 15.63 4.86 -6.40
CA PHE A 204 15.76 4.24 -7.73
C PHE A 204 14.93 4.95 -8.82
N GLY A 205 14.25 6.05 -8.50
CA GLY A 205 13.56 6.88 -9.48
C GLY A 205 12.29 6.24 -10.04
N ALA A 206 11.53 5.53 -9.20
CA ALA A 206 10.27 4.88 -9.59
C ALA A 206 9.23 5.88 -10.16
N ASP A 207 9.23 7.14 -9.68
CA ASP A 207 8.45 8.22 -10.29
C ASP A 207 9.34 9.24 -11.02
N ARG A 208 9.32 9.16 -12.36
CA ARG A 208 10.06 10.06 -13.25
C ARG A 208 9.45 11.47 -13.30
N ALA A 209 8.19 11.66 -12.94
CA ALA A 209 7.53 12.96 -12.94
C ALA A 209 7.98 13.85 -11.75
N LEU A 210 8.55 13.23 -10.71
CA LEU A 210 8.99 13.93 -9.51
C LEU A 210 10.33 14.64 -9.73
N LYS A 211 10.37 15.96 -9.53
CA LYS A 211 11.60 16.77 -9.64
C LYS A 211 12.63 16.32 -8.59
N SER A 212 13.91 16.29 -8.98
CA SER A 212 15.03 15.87 -8.13
C SER A 212 15.07 16.51 -6.73
N PRO A 213 14.90 17.84 -6.53
CA PRO A 213 14.95 18.41 -5.18
C PRO A 213 13.82 17.92 -4.28
N LEU A 214 12.60 17.80 -4.81
CA LEU A 214 11.46 17.29 -4.06
C LEU A 214 11.64 15.80 -3.71
N ARG A 215 12.18 15.01 -4.64
CA ARG A 215 12.51 13.61 -4.43
C ARG A 215 13.52 13.42 -3.29
N VAL A 216 14.58 14.22 -3.28
CA VAL A 216 15.59 14.19 -2.21
C VAL A 216 14.98 14.62 -0.88
N ALA A 217 14.18 15.69 -0.86
CA ALA A 217 13.50 16.14 0.35
C ALA A 217 12.58 15.04 0.93
N LEU A 218 11.76 14.41 0.08
CA LEU A 218 10.92 13.29 0.49
C LEU A 218 11.76 12.13 1.02
N LEU A 219 12.83 11.73 0.33
CA LEU A 219 13.72 10.67 0.77
C LEU A 219 14.29 10.95 2.17
N LEU A 220 14.80 12.17 2.41
CA LEU A 220 15.37 12.55 3.71
C LEU A 220 14.32 12.50 4.83
N VAL A 221 13.10 12.97 4.57
CA VAL A 221 11.99 12.87 5.55
C VAL A 221 11.67 11.42 5.88
N GLN A 222 11.65 10.53 4.88
CA GLN A 222 11.40 9.10 5.10
C GLN A 222 12.53 8.44 5.90
N LEU A 223 13.79 8.76 5.60
CA LEU A 223 14.95 8.26 6.37
C LEU A 223 14.92 8.74 7.82
N ALA A 224 14.54 9.98 8.08
CA ALA A 224 14.34 10.48 9.43
C ALA A 224 13.20 9.73 10.16
N ALA A 225 12.07 9.52 9.49
CA ALA A 225 10.93 8.81 10.07
C ALA A 225 11.23 7.34 10.40
N LEU A 226 12.15 6.67 9.68
CA LEU A 226 12.58 5.30 10.04
C LEU A 226 13.16 5.20 11.45
N VAL A 227 13.77 6.27 11.96
CA VAL A 227 14.27 6.34 13.33
C VAL A 227 13.10 6.35 14.32
N ALA A 228 12.08 7.18 14.07
CA ALA A 228 10.87 7.28 14.90
C ALA A 228 10.07 5.96 14.94
N PHE A 229 10.02 5.22 13.82
CA PHE A 229 9.35 3.92 13.76
C PHE A 229 10.17 2.78 14.41
N GLY A 230 11.43 3.02 14.76
CA GLY A 230 12.29 2.09 15.49
C GLY A 230 12.64 0.80 14.75
N GLY A 231 12.54 0.79 13.42
CA GLY A 231 12.88 -0.36 12.58
C GLY A 231 14.37 -0.46 12.32
N ARG A 232 15.19 -0.84 13.33
CA ARG A 232 16.66 -0.93 13.17
C ARG A 232 17.07 -1.77 11.96
N THR A 233 16.48 -2.96 11.79
CA THR A 233 16.74 -3.83 10.63
C THR A 233 16.31 -3.17 9.32
N ALA A 234 15.12 -2.56 9.29
CA ALA A 234 14.61 -1.89 8.10
C ALA A 234 15.51 -0.71 7.69
N LEU A 235 15.97 0.08 8.66
CA LEU A 235 16.91 1.18 8.45
C LEU A 235 18.25 0.67 7.88
N VAL A 236 18.86 -0.34 8.52
CA VAL A 236 20.13 -0.90 8.07
C VAL A 236 20.01 -1.45 6.65
N LEU A 237 19.00 -2.28 6.37
CA LEU A 237 18.78 -2.84 5.03
C LEU A 237 18.51 -1.76 3.98
N THR A 238 17.78 -0.70 4.35
CA THR A 238 17.56 0.45 3.47
C THR A 238 18.88 1.12 3.15
N LEU A 239 19.68 1.49 4.16
CA LEU A 239 20.96 2.16 3.98
C LEU A 239 21.95 1.32 3.18
N VAL A 240 22.04 0.01 3.44
CA VAL A 240 22.86 -0.93 2.66
C VAL A 240 22.41 -0.96 1.20
N THR A 241 21.10 -1.04 0.95
CA THR A 241 20.57 -1.07 -0.43
C THR A 241 20.82 0.24 -1.16
N LEU A 242 20.70 1.38 -0.47
CA LEU A 242 21.04 2.70 -1.01
C LEU A 242 22.53 2.81 -1.33
N ALA A 243 23.40 2.33 -0.43
CA ALA A 243 24.84 2.33 -0.61
C ALA A 243 25.28 1.42 -1.77
N LEU A 244 24.69 0.22 -1.90
CA LEU A 244 24.95 -0.65 -3.05
C LEU A 244 24.41 -0.04 -4.36
N GLY A 245 23.24 0.61 -4.29
CA GLY A 245 22.62 1.25 -5.44
C GLY A 245 23.42 2.47 -5.96
N SER A 246 24.08 3.22 -5.08
CA SER A 246 24.92 4.37 -5.48
C SER A 246 26.23 3.96 -6.16
N LEU A 247 26.64 2.69 -6.05
CA LEU A 247 27.79 2.14 -6.78
C LEU A 247 27.48 1.83 -8.25
N ARG A 248 26.20 1.72 -8.65
CA ARG A 248 25.82 1.43 -10.05
C ARG A 248 26.39 2.45 -11.06
N PRO A 249 26.25 3.78 -10.87
CA PRO A 249 26.89 4.75 -11.74
C PRO A 249 28.42 4.62 -11.84
N ILE A 250 29.08 4.11 -10.80
CA ILE A 250 30.54 3.92 -10.78
C ILE A 250 30.92 2.68 -11.59
N ALA A 251 30.13 1.60 -11.49
CA ALA A 251 30.30 0.40 -12.30
C ALA A 251 30.07 0.68 -13.79
N ASP A 252 29.09 1.54 -14.12
CA ASP A 252 28.78 1.94 -15.50
C ASP A 252 29.87 2.85 -16.13
N VAL A 253 30.75 3.44 -15.32
CA VAL A 253 31.87 4.30 -15.78
C VAL A 253 33.19 3.52 -15.91
N LEU A 254 33.31 2.38 -15.23
CA LEU A 254 34.52 1.54 -15.20
C LEU A 254 34.48 0.35 -16.17
N GLY A 255 33.35 0.11 -16.85
CA GLY A 255 33.17 -0.89 -17.91
C GLY A 255 32.90 -0.26 -19.27
#